data_AF-U9UGP1-F1
#
_entry.id   AF-U9UGP1-F1
#
_cell.length_a   1.000
_cell.length_b   1.000
_cell.length_c   1.000
_cell.angle_alpha   90.00
_cell.angle_beta   90.00
_cell.angle_gamma   90.00
#
_symmetry.space_group_name_H-M   'P 1'
#
loop_
_entity.id
_entity.type
_entity.pdbx_description
1 polymer ?
#
loop_
_entity_poly.entity_id
_entity_poly.type
_entity_poly.pdbx_seq_one_letter_code
_entity_poly.pdbx_strand_id
1 'polypeptide(L)'
;MNISSTKSKYPIRLPNSEGFVEYGFDGVGVAFNNDLQSWKYNRQFFSQAMMSPSFNYQALKWTNELWNEMESYWNNLGEDHELDLIKWLRRFANEMIFRISTGVKNDAIASYYNIIILNNNNNNSLNEKENVKLKESYDF
;
A
#
# COMPACT_ATOMS: atom_id res chain seq x y z
N MET A 1 -18.81 -16.68 3.93
CA MET A 1 -19.93 -16.33 4.84
C MET A 1 -19.59 -15.04 5.55
N ASN A 2 -20.49 -14.05 5.54
CA ASN A 2 -20.33 -12.79 6.29
C ASN A 2 -20.66 -13.09 7.77
N ILE A 3 -19.65 -13.50 8.55
CA ILE A 3 -19.84 -13.77 9.98
C ILE A 3 -19.84 -12.43 10.69
N SER A 4 -20.95 -12.08 11.35
CA SER A 4 -21.05 -10.85 12.13
C SER A 4 -20.03 -10.84 13.27
N SER A 5 -19.45 -9.67 13.54
CA SER A 5 -18.48 -9.51 14.62
C SER A 5 -19.12 -9.85 15.97
N THR A 6 -18.48 -10.72 16.75
CA THR A 6 -18.89 -11.00 18.14
C THR A 6 -18.54 -9.85 19.10
N LYS A 7 -17.69 -8.92 18.66
CA LYS A 7 -17.17 -7.81 19.47
C LYS A 7 -17.92 -6.49 19.29
N SER A 8 -18.70 -6.35 18.23
CA SER A 8 -19.49 -5.13 17.97
C SER A 8 -20.80 -5.46 17.28
N LYS A 9 -21.89 -4.88 17.78
CA LYS A 9 -23.21 -4.92 17.14
C LYS A 9 -23.31 -3.95 15.95
N TYR A 10 -22.33 -3.07 15.77
CA TYR A 10 -22.30 -2.08 14.70
C TYR A 10 -21.40 -2.56 13.56
N PRO A 11 -21.98 -2.94 12.41
CA PRO A 11 -21.20 -3.28 11.22
C PRO A 11 -20.56 -2.05 10.56
N ILE A 12 -21.13 -0.88 10.80
CA ILE A 12 -20.74 0.42 10.23
C ILE A 12 -20.03 1.22 11.33
N ARG A 13 -18.86 1.80 11.00
CA ARG A 13 -17.97 2.43 12.00
C ARG A 13 -17.64 3.89 11.72
N LEU A 14 -17.86 4.38 10.51
CA LEU A 14 -17.45 5.73 10.10
C LEU A 14 -18.67 6.66 10.09
N PRO A 15 -18.69 7.70 10.93
CA PRO A 15 -19.76 8.70 10.87
C PRO A 15 -19.66 9.50 9.58
N ASN A 16 -20.81 9.97 9.08
CA ASN A 16 -20.85 10.91 7.97
C ASN A 16 -20.08 12.17 8.36
N SER A 17 -19.26 12.67 7.44
CA SER A 17 -18.58 13.95 7.58
C SER A 17 -18.82 14.78 6.33
N GLU A 18 -18.85 16.10 6.48
CA GLU A 18 -19.05 17.03 5.36
C GLU A 18 -18.02 16.78 4.25
N GLY A 19 -16.76 16.55 4.61
CA GLY A 19 -15.72 16.19 3.65
C GLY A 19 -16.02 14.90 2.87
N PHE A 20 -16.56 13.85 3.51
CA PHE A 20 -16.94 12.63 2.77
C PHE A 20 -18.09 12.87 1.81
N VAL A 21 -19.02 13.78 2.14
CA VAL A 21 -20.09 14.17 1.23
C VAL A 21 -19.52 14.91 0.01
N GLU A 22 -18.63 15.88 0.24
CA GLU A 22 -18.00 16.67 -0.83
C GLU A 22 -17.20 15.81 -1.81
N TYR A 23 -16.41 14.85 -1.32
CA TYR A 23 -15.63 13.94 -2.15
C TYR A 23 -16.45 12.76 -2.72
N GLY A 24 -17.74 12.67 -2.42
CA GLY A 24 -18.62 11.60 -2.90
C GLY A 24 -18.31 10.22 -2.29
N PHE A 25 -17.67 10.17 -1.12
CA PHE A 25 -17.40 8.95 -0.38
C PHE A 25 -18.51 8.58 0.59
N ASP A 26 -19.31 9.54 1.03
CA ASP A 26 -20.37 9.29 2.00
C ASP A 26 -21.38 8.28 1.46
N GLY A 27 -21.66 7.23 2.26
CA GLY A 27 -22.69 6.24 1.92
C GLY A 27 -22.33 5.25 0.81
N VAL A 28 -21.10 5.24 0.27
CA VAL A 28 -20.72 4.38 -0.87
C VAL A 28 -19.59 3.39 -0.57
N GLY A 29 -19.48 2.35 -1.40
CA GLY A 29 -18.41 1.35 -1.34
C GLY A 29 -18.53 0.38 -0.16
N VAL A 30 -17.37 -0.03 0.37
CA VAL A 30 -17.27 -0.99 1.50
C VAL A 30 -16.88 -0.29 2.82
N ALA A 31 -16.12 0.80 2.74
CA ALA A 31 -15.56 1.49 3.90
C ALA A 31 -16.51 2.55 4.47
N PHE A 32 -17.06 3.42 3.62
CA PHE A 32 -17.85 4.60 4.00
C PHE A 32 -19.37 4.40 3.83
N ASN A 33 -19.78 3.18 3.48
CA ASN A 33 -21.17 2.86 3.24
C ASN A 33 -21.93 2.63 4.54
N ASN A 34 -22.83 3.56 4.82
CA ASN A 34 -23.63 3.60 6.03
C ASN A 34 -25.05 3.02 5.84
N ASP A 35 -25.41 2.61 4.62
CA ASP A 35 -26.60 1.79 4.38
C ASP A 35 -26.26 0.30 4.53
N LEU A 36 -26.89 -0.38 5.47
CA LEU A 36 -26.56 -1.77 5.80
C LEU A 36 -26.79 -2.73 4.62
N GLN A 37 -27.82 -2.51 3.81
CA GLN A 37 -28.14 -3.43 2.71
C GLN A 37 -27.16 -3.25 1.55
N SER A 38 -26.92 -2.01 1.12
CA SER A 38 -25.90 -1.66 0.14
C SER A 38 -24.50 -2.11 0.59
N TRP A 39 -24.15 -1.88 1.85
CA TRP A 39 -22.87 -2.33 2.41
C TRP A 39 -22.73 -3.86 2.34
N LYS A 40 -23.76 -4.62 2.72
CA LYS A 40 -23.74 -6.10 2.65
C LYS A 40 -23.50 -6.58 1.23
N TYR A 41 -24.19 -5.99 0.25
CA TYR A 41 -24.04 -6.32 -1.16
C TYR A 41 -22.62 -6.00 -1.67
N ASN A 42 -22.14 -4.78 -1.46
CA ASN A 42 -20.80 -4.36 -1.87
C ASN A 42 -19.70 -5.21 -1.21
N ARG A 43 -19.86 -5.52 0.08
CA ARG A 43 -18.93 -6.37 0.84
C ARG A 43 -18.91 -7.79 0.29
N GLN A 44 -20.07 -8.35 -0.06
CA GLN A 44 -20.15 -9.68 -0.64
C GLN A 44 -19.43 -9.72 -1.99
N PHE A 45 -19.73 -8.78 -2.89
CA PHE A 45 -19.07 -8.66 -4.19
C PHE A 45 -17.54 -8.55 -4.04
N PHE A 46 -17.08 -7.60 -3.22
CA PHE A 46 -15.65 -7.40 -2.97
C PHE A 46 -14.98 -8.64 -2.39
N SER A 47 -15.61 -9.30 -1.41
CA SER A 47 -15.03 -10.49 -0.78
C SER A 47 -14.95 -11.65 -1.76
N GLN A 48 -15.94 -11.83 -2.64
CA GLN A 48 -15.91 -12.87 -3.65
C GLN A 48 -14.81 -12.63 -4.69
N ALA A 49 -14.60 -11.38 -5.12
CA ALA A 49 -13.53 -11.03 -6.04
C ALA A 49 -12.14 -11.25 -5.39
N MET A 50 -11.92 -10.70 -4.20
CA MET A 50 -10.62 -10.71 -3.52
C MET A 50 -10.26 -12.05 -2.88
N MET A 51 -11.23 -12.86 -2.44
CA MET A 51 -10.95 -14.13 -1.76
C MET A 51 -10.97 -15.33 -2.71
N SER A 52 -10.95 -15.09 -4.03
CA SER A 52 -10.86 -16.19 -5.00
C SER A 52 -9.51 -16.93 -4.83
N PRO A 53 -9.48 -18.27 -4.90
CA PRO A 53 -8.24 -19.02 -4.74
C PRO A 53 -7.14 -18.63 -5.74
N SER A 54 -7.53 -18.31 -6.98
CA SER A 54 -6.62 -17.83 -8.02
C SER A 54 -5.97 -16.50 -7.64
N PHE A 55 -6.75 -15.56 -7.11
CA PHE A 55 -6.22 -14.29 -6.65
C PHE A 55 -5.28 -14.45 -5.45
N ASN A 56 -5.65 -15.27 -4.46
CA ASN A 56 -4.78 -15.56 -3.32
C ASN A 56 -3.43 -16.14 -3.73
N TYR A 57 -3.43 -17.07 -4.71
CA TYR A 57 -2.19 -17.62 -5.26
C TYR A 57 -1.33 -16.55 -5.95
N GLN A 58 -1.96 -15.66 -6.74
CA GLN A 58 -1.26 -14.55 -7.38
C GLN A 58 -0.69 -13.57 -6.34
N ALA A 59 -1.45 -13.21 -5.31
CA ALA A 59 -0.99 -12.33 -4.24
C ALA A 59 0.23 -12.90 -3.50
N LEU A 60 0.26 -14.22 -3.24
CA LEU A 60 1.43 -14.90 -2.68
C LEU A 60 2.63 -14.85 -3.62
N LYS A 61 2.42 -15.12 -4.92
CA LYS A 61 3.48 -15.02 -5.92
C LYS A 61 4.07 -13.61 -5.98
N TRP A 62 3.22 -12.58 -6.03
CA TRP A 62 3.64 -11.18 -6.05
C TRP A 62 4.37 -10.76 -4.78
N THR A 63 3.90 -11.22 -3.61
CA THR A 63 4.58 -11.02 -2.33
C THR A 63 6.00 -11.58 -2.37
N ASN A 64 6.18 -12.81 -2.85
CA ASN A 64 7.51 -13.44 -2.95
C ASN A 64 8.43 -12.73 -3.96
N GLU A 65 7.91 -12.36 -5.13
CA GLU A 65 8.66 -11.59 -6.13
C GLU A 65 9.17 -10.27 -5.53
N LEU A 66 8.29 -9.53 -4.86
CA LEU A 66 8.60 -8.23 -4.27
C LEU A 66 9.54 -8.35 -3.06
N TRP A 67 9.41 -9.43 -2.28
CA TRP A 67 10.32 -9.73 -1.18
C TRP A 67 11.74 -9.99 -1.69
N ASN A 68 11.89 -10.85 -2.69
CA ASN A 68 13.20 -11.16 -3.27
C ASN A 68 13.86 -9.91 -3.88
N GLU A 69 13.08 -9.03 -4.51
CA GLU A 69 13.57 -7.75 -5.00
C GLU A 69 14.09 -6.86 -3.87
N MET A 70 13.29 -6.68 -2.81
CA MET A 70 13.67 -5.90 -1.65
C MET A 70 14.91 -6.45 -0.92
N GLU A 71 14.97 -7.77 -0.75
CA GLU A 71 16.13 -8.47 -0.19
C GLU A 71 17.39 -8.27 -1.05
N SER A 72 17.25 -8.30 -2.38
CA SER A 72 18.38 -8.02 -3.28
C SER A 72 18.94 -6.60 -3.09
N TYR A 73 18.07 -5.62 -2.82
CA TYR A 73 18.49 -4.26 -2.51
C TYR A 73 19.17 -4.15 -1.15
N TRP A 74 18.65 -4.83 -0.12
CA TRP A 74 19.31 -4.88 1.19
C TRP A 74 20.72 -5.49 1.10
N ASN A 75 20.87 -6.59 0.36
CA ASN A 75 22.17 -7.21 0.13
C ASN A 75 23.15 -6.25 -0.56
N ASN A 76 22.68 -5.41 -1.47
CA ASN A 76 23.51 -4.41 -2.15
C ASN A 76 23.88 -3.21 -1.26
N LEU A 77 23.17 -2.96 -0.15
CA LEU A 77 23.50 -1.90 0.81
C LEU A 77 24.64 -2.31 1.75
N GLY A 78 24.89 -3.61 1.90
CA GLY A 78 25.92 -4.17 2.78
C GLY A 78 25.42 -4.44 4.21
N GLU A 79 26.12 -5.33 4.92
CA GLU A 79 25.71 -5.81 6.26
C GLU A 79 25.69 -4.71 7.33
N ASP A 80 26.53 -3.68 7.19
CA ASP A 80 26.65 -2.57 8.15
C ASP A 80 25.60 -1.47 7.94
N HIS A 81 24.77 -1.56 6.90
CA HIS A 81 23.77 -0.54 6.62
C HIS A 81 22.54 -0.70 7.52
N GLU A 82 22.24 0.33 8.31
CA GLU A 82 21.03 0.34 9.14
C GLU A 82 19.77 0.44 8.28
N LEU A 83 18.90 -0.57 8.39
CA LEU A 83 17.65 -0.63 7.64
C LEU A 83 16.51 0.02 8.42
N ASP A 84 15.98 1.12 7.88
CA ASP A 84 14.68 1.66 8.30
C ASP A 84 13.54 0.77 7.77
N LEU A 85 13.27 -0.33 8.48
CA LEU A 85 12.26 -1.31 8.09
C LEU A 85 10.86 -0.70 7.98
N ILE A 86 10.56 0.37 8.72
CA ILE A 86 9.26 1.05 8.64
C ILE A 86 9.08 1.65 7.24
N LYS A 87 10.11 2.33 6.72
CA LYS A 87 10.06 2.90 5.36
C LYS A 87 10.01 1.80 4.30
N TRP A 88 10.84 0.76 4.41
CA TRP A 88 10.82 -0.36 3.47
C TRP A 88 9.46 -1.06 3.41
N LEU A 89 8.87 -1.37 4.56
CA LEU A 89 7.56 -2.02 4.63
C LEU A 89 6.44 -1.10 4.15
N ARG A 90 6.54 0.22 4.34
CA ARG A 90 5.57 1.18 3.77
C ARG A 90 5.61 1.16 2.24
N ARG A 91 6.79 1.10 1.63
CA ARG A 91 6.97 0.98 0.17
C ARG A 91 6.45 -0.37 -0.32
N PHE A 92 6.78 -1.46 0.38
CA PHE A 92 6.26 -2.79 0.10
C PHE A 92 4.73 -2.85 0.12
N ALA A 93 4.10 -2.30 1.15
CA ALA A 93 2.64 -2.27 1.27
C ALA A 93 2.00 -1.43 0.16
N ASN A 94 2.59 -0.28 -0.17
CA ASN A 94 2.12 0.56 -1.28
C ASN A 94 2.13 -0.21 -2.60
N GLU A 95 3.23 -0.90 -2.90
CA GLU A 95 3.40 -1.65 -4.13
C GLU A 95 2.43 -2.84 -4.22
N MET A 96 2.24 -3.57 -3.12
CA MET A 96 1.24 -4.64 -3.06
C MET A 96 -0.18 -4.10 -3.27
N ILE A 97 -0.55 -2.99 -2.62
CA ILE A 97 -1.87 -2.36 -2.80
C ILE A 97 -2.05 -1.92 -4.26
N PHE A 98 -1.03 -1.29 -4.85
CA PHE A 98 -1.08 -0.82 -6.22
C PHE A 98 -1.21 -2.00 -7.21
N ARG A 99 -0.43 -3.06 -7.04
CA ARG A 99 -0.49 -4.25 -7.88
C ARG A 99 -1.79 -5.02 -7.75
N ILE A 100 -2.33 -5.11 -6.53
CA ILE A 100 -3.65 -5.70 -6.28
C ILE A 100 -4.77 -4.90 -6.94
N SER A 101 -4.71 -3.57 -6.88
CA SER A 101 -5.78 -2.71 -7.38
C SER A 101 -5.74 -2.49 -8.90
N THR A 102 -4.53 -2.40 -9.48
CA THR A 102 -4.34 -2.04 -10.89
C THR A 102 -3.84 -3.20 -11.76
N GLY A 103 -3.30 -4.26 -11.15
CA GLY A 103 -2.60 -5.34 -11.85
C GLY A 103 -1.17 -5.00 -12.29
N VAL A 104 -0.69 -3.77 -12.02
CA VAL A 104 0.60 -3.25 -12.49
C VAL A 104 1.55 -3.04 -11.33
N LYS A 105 2.86 -3.20 -11.56
CA LYS A 105 3.92 -2.91 -10.59
C LYS A 105 4.31 -1.43 -10.67
N ASN A 106 4.49 -0.72 -9.55
CA ASN A 106 4.80 0.71 -9.53
C ASN A 106 6.23 1.06 -9.10
N ASP A 107 7.08 0.06 -8.86
CA ASP A 107 8.51 0.19 -8.58
C ASP A 107 8.83 1.14 -7.40
N ALA A 108 7.96 1.18 -6.40
CA ALA A 108 8.11 1.99 -5.20
C ALA A 108 9.31 1.55 -4.35
N ILE A 109 9.58 0.23 -4.27
CA ILE A 109 10.75 -0.32 -3.57
C ILE A 109 12.04 0.09 -4.28
N ALA A 110 12.12 -0.11 -5.60
CA ALA A 110 13.28 0.26 -6.41
C ALA A 110 13.56 1.76 -6.35
N SER A 111 12.51 2.58 -6.41
CA SER A 111 12.62 4.03 -6.25
C SER A 111 13.21 4.40 -4.89
N TYR A 112 12.75 3.77 -3.80
CA TYR A 112 13.28 4.01 -2.46
C TYR A 112 14.75 3.59 -2.30
N TYR A 113 15.14 2.45 -2.89
CA TYR A 113 16.54 2.04 -2.93
C TYR A 113 17.42 3.07 -3.63
N ASN A 114 17.01 3.55 -4.81
CA ASN A 114 17.76 4.54 -5.57
C ASN A 114 17.95 5.85 -4.79
N ILE A 115 16.93 6.27 -4.04
CA ILE A 115 17.00 7.42 -3.15
C ILE A 115 18.07 7.23 -2.06
N ILE A 116 18.14 6.04 -1.44
CA ILE A 116 19.17 5.72 -0.44
C ILE A 116 20.56 5.80 -1.06
N ILE A 117 20.77 5.18 -2.22
CA ILE A 117 22.06 5.19 -2.93
C ILE A 117 22.46 6.62 -3.31
N LEU A 118 21.52 7.41 -3.83
CA LEU A 118 21.77 8.82 -4.16
C LEU A 118 22.18 9.62 -2.94
N ASN A 119 21.52 9.47 -1.80
CA ASN A 119 21.91 10.19 -0.59
C ASN A 119 23.28 9.78 -0.07
N ASN A 120 23.59 8.48 -0.10
CA ASN A 120 24.90 7.98 0.28
C ASN A 120 26.00 8.55 -0.64
N ASN A 121 25.72 8.69 -1.94
CA ASN A 121 26.63 9.26 -2.93
C ASN A 121 26.70 10.79 -2.86
N ASN A 122 25.58 11.46 -2.56
CA ASN A 122 25.45 12.92 -2.49
C ASN A 122 26.16 13.53 -1.27
N ASN A 123 26.38 12.73 -0.22
CA ASN A 123 27.32 13.06 0.84
C ASN A 123 28.77 13.25 0.31
N ASN A 124 29.06 12.86 -0.94
CA ASN A 124 30.36 13.05 -1.60
C ASN A 124 30.36 14.15 -2.70
N SER A 125 29.22 14.66 -3.19
CA SER A 125 29.14 15.83 -4.08
C SER A 125 27.68 16.14 -4.44
N LEU A 126 27.23 17.40 -4.47
CA LEU A 126 25.85 17.71 -4.88
C LEU A 126 25.67 18.96 -5.76
N ASN A 127 24.71 18.84 -6.69
CA ASN A 127 24.12 19.89 -7.52
C ASN A 127 22.59 19.97 -7.25
N GLU A 128 22.02 21.18 -7.18
CA GLU A 128 20.74 21.49 -6.49
C GLU A 128 19.43 20.89 -7.08
N LYS A 129 19.38 20.50 -8.37
CA LYS A 129 18.13 20.09 -9.03
C LYS A 129 17.65 18.68 -8.66
N GLU A 130 18.56 17.78 -8.28
CA GLU A 130 18.20 16.40 -7.90
C GLU A 130 17.58 16.32 -6.50
N ASN A 131 17.97 17.25 -5.60
CA ASN A 131 17.46 17.32 -4.23
C ASN A 131 15.95 17.62 -4.14
N VAL A 132 15.38 18.32 -5.13
CA VAL A 132 13.95 18.67 -5.13
C VAL A 132 13.08 17.43 -5.39
N LYS A 133 13.44 16.60 -6.37
CA LYS A 133 12.72 15.34 -6.67
C LYS A 133 12.82 14.32 -5.55
N LEU A 134 13.98 14.28 -4.87
CA LEU A 134 14.18 13.40 -3.71
C LEU A 134 13.23 13.77 -2.57
N LYS A 135 13.08 15.06 -2.24
CA LYS A 135 12.16 15.51 -1.17
C LYS A 135 10.71 15.14 -1.45
N GLU A 136 10.23 15.33 -2.67
CA GLU A 136 8.85 14.97 -3.05
C GLU A 136 8.56 13.47 -2.86
N SER A 137 9.55 12.60 -3.07
CA SER A 137 9.39 11.15 -2.90
C SER A 137 9.35 10.67 -1.43
N TYR A 138 9.82 11.49 -0.49
CA TYR A 138 9.77 11.18 0.94
C TYR A 138 8.39 11.48 1.56
N ASP A 139 7.64 12.38 0.95
CA ASP A 139 6.35 12.85 1.47
C ASP A 139 5.17 11.93 1.10
N PHE A 140 5.36 10.99 0.17
CA PHE A 140 4.36 9.95 -0.19
C PHE A 140 4.66 8.61 0.46
#